data_AF-A0A939SA21-F1
#
_entry.id   AF-A0A939SA21-F1
#
_cell.length_a   1.000
_cell.length_b   1.000
_cell.length_c   1.000
_cell.angle_alpha   90.00
_cell.angle_beta   90.00
_cell.angle_gamma   90.00
#
_symmetry.space_group_name_H-M   'P 1'
#
loop_
_entity.id
_entity.type
_entity.pdbx_description
1 polymer ?
#
loop_
_entity_poly.entity_id
_entity_poly.type
_entity_poly.pdbx_seq_one_letter_code
_entity_poly.pdbx_strand_id
1 'polypeptide(L)'
;MSDNTDLESRVVEAIRYYREALARLETLEREEACTHRALTSTLVDLSRAMRDEASPHLKDSLLQISSAAISQVDKTSAAMVEATAKLESARLTLAALEGQLGYIPRVPSGSYHE
;
A
#
# COMPACT_ATOMS: atom_id res chain seq x y z
N MET A 1 33.62 -3.25 22.74
CA MET A 1 32.78 -4.31 22.14
C MET A 1 31.27 -3.98 22.18
N SER A 2 30.85 -2.80 22.67
CA SER A 2 29.44 -2.39 22.76
C SER A 2 28.86 -1.92 21.42
N ASP A 3 29.65 -1.20 20.62
CA ASP A 3 29.16 -0.47 19.44
C ASP A 3 28.72 -1.39 18.30
N ASN A 4 29.32 -2.58 18.19
CA ASN A 4 28.96 -3.55 17.15
C ASN A 4 27.62 -4.23 17.44
N THR A 5 27.32 -4.48 18.73
CA THR A 5 26.04 -5.06 19.17
C THR A 5 24.89 -4.08 18.99
N ASP A 6 25.13 -2.78 19.21
CA ASP A 6 24.16 -1.71 18.93
C ASP A 6 23.87 -1.60 17.42
N LEU A 7 24.93 -1.63 16.60
CA LEU A 7 24.80 -1.58 15.14
C LEU A 7 24.03 -2.79 14.59
N GLU A 8 24.32 -4.00 15.06
CA GLU A 8 23.59 -5.21 14.67
C GLU A 8 22.10 -5.11 15.03
N SER A 9 21.78 -4.66 16.25
CA SER A 9 20.38 -4.44 16.68
C SER A 9 19.65 -3.46 15.76
N ARG A 10 20.30 -2.35 15.39
CA ARG A 10 19.74 -1.36 14.47
C ARG A 10 19.51 -1.92 13.06
N VAL A 11 20.42 -2.76 12.55
CA VAL A 11 20.22 -3.45 11.26
C VAL A 11 19.04 -4.40 11.35
N VAL A 12 18.92 -5.17 12.44
CA VAL A 12 17.79 -6.09 12.66
C VAL A 12 16.45 -5.33 12.67
N GLU A 13 16.38 -4.19 13.35
CA GLU A 13 15.20 -3.31 13.34
C GLU A 13 14.90 -2.74 11.96
N ALA A 14 15.92 -2.27 11.23
CA ALA A 14 15.76 -1.76 9.87
C ALA A 14 15.22 -2.83 8.90
N ILE A 15 15.67 -4.09 9.02
CA ILE A 15 15.14 -5.22 8.25
C ILE A 15 13.67 -5.46 8.56
N ARG A 16 13.26 -5.40 9.84
CA ARG A 16 11.85 -5.54 10.24
C ARG A 16 11.00 -4.42 9.65
N TYR A 17 11.45 -3.18 9.78
CA TYR A 17 10.75 -2.01 9.26
C TYR A 17 10.61 -2.06 7.72
N TYR A 18 11.67 -2.46 7.02
CA TYR A 18 11.62 -2.65 5.57
C TYR A 18 10.57 -3.71 5.16
N ARG A 19 10.52 -4.85 5.86
CA ARG A 19 9.54 -5.90 5.61
C ARG A 19 8.10 -5.45 5.89
N GLU A 20 7.89 -4.68 6.95
CA GLU A 20 6.59 -4.11 7.28
C GLU A 20 6.12 -3.11 6.21
N ALA A 21 7.01 -2.22 5.78
CA ALA A 21 6.74 -1.27 4.70
C ALA A 21 6.39 -1.99 3.39
N LEU A 22 7.10 -3.08 3.08
CA LEU A 22 6.82 -3.91 1.91
C LEU A 22 5.44 -4.58 2.00
N ALA A 23 5.12 -5.22 3.12
CA ALA A 23 3.82 -5.85 3.34
C ALA A 23 2.66 -4.85 3.25
N ARG A 24 2.88 -3.61 3.72
CA ARG A 24 1.89 -2.53 3.59
C ARG A 24 1.67 -2.15 2.12
N LEU A 25 2.74 -2.03 1.34
CA LEU A 25 2.63 -1.72 -0.09
C LEU A 25 1.88 -2.83 -0.84
N GLU A 26 2.22 -4.11 -0.61
CA GLU A 26 1.50 -5.24 -1.21
C GLU A 26 0.01 -5.28 -0.84
N THR A 27 -0.34 -4.86 0.37
CA THR A 27 -1.75 -4.75 0.80
C THR A 27 -2.46 -3.66 0.01
N LEU A 28 -1.82 -2.50 -0.15
CA LEU A 28 -2.37 -1.38 -0.90
C LEU A 28 -2.51 -1.67 -2.39
N GLU A 29 -1.59 -2.42 -3.02
CA GLU A 29 -1.72 -2.87 -4.41
C GLU A 29 -2.99 -3.72 -4.62
N ARG A 30 -3.31 -4.58 -3.65
CA ARG A 30 -4.56 -5.38 -3.70
C ARG A 30 -5.79 -4.48 -3.50
N GLU A 31 -5.74 -3.52 -2.58
CA GLU A 31 -6.82 -2.55 -2.37
C GLU A 31 -7.04 -1.67 -3.61
N GLU A 32 -5.97 -1.24 -4.29
CA GLU A 32 -6.02 -0.48 -5.53
C GLU A 32 -6.70 -1.29 -6.64
N ALA A 33 -6.26 -2.54 -6.85
CA ALA A 33 -6.85 -3.41 -7.85
C ALA A 33 -8.36 -3.64 -7.61
N CYS A 34 -8.77 -3.81 -6.35
CA CYS A 34 -10.17 -3.92 -5.95
C CYS A 34 -10.95 -2.63 -6.23
N THR A 35 -10.39 -1.48 -5.85
CA THR A 35 -11.03 -0.17 -6.01
C THR A 35 -11.16 0.19 -7.49
N HIS A 36 -10.14 -0.06 -8.29
CA HIS A 36 -10.16 0.16 -9.74
C HIS A 36 -11.20 -0.73 -10.44
N ARG A 37 -11.32 -2.00 -10.03
CA ARG A 37 -12.37 -2.91 -10.54
C ARG A 37 -13.76 -2.39 -10.19
N ALA A 38 -13.97 -1.95 -8.95
CA ALA A 38 -15.25 -1.39 -8.50
C ALA A 38 -15.63 -0.14 -9.32
N LEU A 39 -14.69 0.80 -9.51
CA LEU A 39 -14.90 1.98 -10.34
C LEU A 39 -15.23 1.61 -11.79
N THR A 40 -14.51 0.66 -12.36
CA THR A 40 -14.76 0.22 -13.75
C THR A 40 -16.18 -0.33 -13.88
N SER A 41 -16.64 -1.13 -12.92
CA SER A 41 -18.01 -1.66 -12.91
C SER A 41 -19.05 -0.55 -12.83
N THR A 42 -18.88 0.41 -11.91
CA THR A 42 -19.87 1.49 -11.70
C THR A 42 -19.96 2.43 -12.89
N LEU A 43 -18.85 2.69 -13.58
CA LEU A 43 -18.83 3.47 -14.81
C LEU A 43 -19.54 2.77 -15.98
N VAL A 44 -19.43 1.45 -16.07
CA VAL A 44 -20.17 0.65 -17.07
C VAL A 44 -21.67 0.73 -16.79
N ASP A 45 -22.09 0.57 -15.54
CA ASP A 45 -23.50 0.65 -15.14
C ASP A 45 -24.09 2.04 -15.37
N LEU A 46 -23.34 3.10 -15.02
CA LEU A 46 -23.71 4.48 -15.31
C LEU A 46 -23.86 4.72 -16.82
N SER A 47 -22.91 4.24 -17.62
CA SER A 47 -22.94 4.37 -19.08
C SER A 47 -24.15 3.68 -19.70
N ARG A 48 -24.56 2.53 -19.17
CA ARG A 48 -25.79 1.82 -19.58
C ARG A 48 -27.04 2.61 -19.18
N ALA A 49 -27.13 3.05 -17.92
CA ALA A 49 -28.26 3.83 -17.44
C ALA A 49 -28.46 5.15 -18.19
N MET A 50 -27.38 5.78 -18.65
CA MET A 50 -27.45 6.97 -19.49
C MET A 50 -28.05 6.69 -20.87
N ARG A 51 -27.89 5.48 -21.42
CA ARG A 51 -28.45 5.07 -22.71
C ARG A 51 -29.90 4.60 -22.63
N ASP A 52 -30.27 3.92 -21.55
CA ASP A 52 -31.53 3.15 -21.46
C ASP A 52 -32.75 3.95 -20.92
N GLU A 53 -32.86 5.26 -21.16
CA GLU A 53 -33.93 6.12 -20.59
C GLU A 53 -34.18 5.89 -19.07
N ALA A 54 -33.14 5.52 -18.32
CA ALA A 54 -33.28 5.21 -16.90
C ALA A 54 -33.88 6.38 -16.12
N SER A 55 -34.66 6.05 -15.08
CA SER A 55 -35.25 7.03 -14.16
C SER A 55 -34.18 8.01 -13.64
N PRO A 56 -34.47 9.32 -13.55
CA PRO A 56 -33.54 10.32 -13.02
C PRO A 56 -32.93 9.92 -11.66
N HIS A 57 -33.72 9.34 -10.76
CA HIS A 57 -33.25 8.87 -9.45
C HIS A 57 -32.15 7.79 -9.52
N LEU A 58 -32.23 6.90 -10.51
CA LEU A 58 -31.22 5.86 -10.72
C LEU A 58 -29.92 6.48 -11.23
N LYS A 59 -30.01 7.46 -12.14
CA LYS A 59 -28.86 8.20 -12.66
C LYS A 59 -28.14 8.97 -11.55
N ASP A 60 -28.89 9.68 -10.71
CA ASP A 60 -28.33 10.43 -9.59
C ASP A 60 -27.62 9.50 -8.58
N SER A 61 -28.22 8.33 -8.30
CA SER A 61 -27.63 7.33 -7.42
C SER A 61 -26.31 6.78 -7.98
N LEU A 62 -26.27 6.46 -9.29
CA LEU A 62 -25.07 5.97 -9.96
C LEU A 62 -23.98 7.04 -10.02
N LEU A 63 -24.34 8.32 -10.21
CA LEU A 63 -23.40 9.43 -10.13
C LEU A 63 -22.78 9.55 -8.73
N GLN A 64 -23.57 9.46 -7.67
CA GLN A 64 -23.05 9.47 -6.30
C GLN A 64 -22.11 8.30 -6.01
N ILE A 65 -22.48 7.08 -6.44
CA ILE A 65 -21.65 5.89 -6.30
C ILE A 65 -20.32 6.06 -7.07
N SER A 66 -20.37 6.58 -8.30
CA SER A 66 -19.17 6.82 -9.11
C SER A 66 -18.25 7.87 -8.47
N SER A 67 -18.82 8.93 -7.91
CA SER A 67 -18.07 9.97 -7.19
C SER A 67 -17.38 9.39 -5.94
N ALA A 68 -18.10 8.57 -5.15
CA ALA A 68 -17.52 7.88 -4.00
C ALA A 68 -16.40 6.90 -4.41
N ALA A 69 -16.57 6.17 -5.51
CA ALA A 69 -15.56 5.27 -6.04
C ALA A 69 -14.30 6.03 -6.51
N ILE A 70 -14.45 7.19 -7.18
CA ILE A 70 -13.33 8.06 -7.56
C ILE A 70 -12.60 8.56 -6.31
N SER A 71 -13.33 9.05 -5.31
CA SER A 71 -12.72 9.49 -4.05
C SER A 71 -11.93 8.37 -3.36
N GLN A 72 -12.40 7.12 -3.45
CA GLN A 72 -11.68 5.98 -2.90
C GLN A 72 -10.41 5.64 -3.70
N VAL A 73 -10.43 5.79 -5.04
CA VAL A 73 -9.22 5.66 -5.87
C VAL A 73 -8.18 6.71 -5.47
N ASP A 74 -8.59 7.97 -5.32
CA ASP A 74 -7.68 9.06 -4.95
C ASP A 74 -7.01 8.80 -3.59
N LYS A 75 -7.80 8.33 -2.60
CA LYS A 75 -7.28 7.95 -1.28
C LYS A 75 -6.28 6.81 -1.35
N THR A 76 -6.59 5.78 -2.14
CA THR A 76 -5.73 4.59 -2.28
C THR A 76 -4.43 4.96 -2.98
N SER A 77 -4.50 5.78 -4.03
CA SER A 77 -3.34 6.33 -4.74
C SER A 77 -2.44 7.16 -3.82
N ALA A 78 -3.02 8.06 -3.02
CA ALA A 78 -2.26 8.84 -2.04
C ALA A 78 -1.56 7.94 -1.00
N ALA A 79 -2.26 6.91 -0.50
CA ALA A 79 -1.68 5.93 0.42
C ALA A 79 -0.54 5.11 -0.22
N MET A 80 -0.66 4.77 -1.51
CA MET A 80 0.41 4.08 -2.25
C MET A 80 1.65 4.94 -2.43
N VAL A 81 1.47 6.24 -2.75
CA VAL A 81 2.59 7.19 -2.84
C VAL A 81 3.33 7.27 -1.50
N GLU A 82 2.59 7.38 -0.40
CA GLU A 82 3.17 7.42 0.94
C GLU A 82 3.88 6.11 1.31
N ALA A 83 3.26 4.96 1.04
CA ALA A 83 3.84 3.65 1.31
C ALA A 83 5.11 3.40 0.49
N THR A 84 5.13 3.81 -0.78
CA THR A 84 6.31 3.71 -1.65
C THR A 84 7.44 4.58 -1.11
N ALA A 85 7.16 5.82 -0.69
CA ALA A 85 8.16 6.70 -0.10
C ALA A 85 8.73 6.12 1.22
N LYS A 86 7.87 5.52 2.06
CA LYS A 86 8.29 4.84 3.29
C LYS A 86 9.16 3.62 3.00
N LEU A 87 8.79 2.80 2.03
CA LEU A 87 9.57 1.63 1.61
C LEU A 87 10.95 2.04 1.10
N GLU A 88 11.03 3.09 0.27
CA GLU A 88 12.32 3.58 -0.24
C GLU A 88 13.18 4.15 0.88
N SER A 89 12.60 4.92 1.80
CA SER A 89 13.30 5.41 3.00
C SER A 89 13.85 4.25 3.85
N ALA A 90 13.04 3.20 4.06
CA ALA A 90 13.46 1.99 4.77
C ALA A 90 14.61 1.27 4.05
N ARG A 91 14.53 1.15 2.71
CA ARG A 91 15.55 0.53 1.87
C ARG A 91 16.88 1.27 1.97
N LEU A 92 16.85 2.60 1.86
CA LEU A 92 18.05 3.44 1.97
C LEU A 92 18.68 3.37 3.36
N THR A 93 17.83 3.39 4.40
CA THR A 93 18.29 3.25 5.79
C THR A 93 18.96 1.90 6.02
N LEU A 94 18.34 0.82 5.53
CA LEU A 94 18.90 -0.53 5.64
C LEU A 94 20.25 -0.63 4.91
N ALA A 95 20.32 -0.17 3.66
CA ALA A 95 21.56 -0.20 2.88
C ALA A 95 22.71 0.57 3.55
N ALA A 96 22.41 1.71 4.18
CA ALA A 96 23.40 2.49 4.92
C ALA A 96 23.93 1.75 6.17
N LEU A 97 23.05 1.02 6.87
CA LEU A 97 23.41 0.26 8.06
C LEU A 97 24.14 -1.06 7.69
N GLU A 98 23.72 -1.74 6.63
CA GLU A 98 24.41 -2.92 6.09
C GLU A 98 25.84 -2.58 5.65
N GLY A 99 26.03 -1.41 5.01
CA GLY A 99 27.34 -0.92 4.63
C GLY A 99 28.27 -0.65 5.83
N GLN A 100 27.71 -0.24 6.97
CA GLN A 100 28.47 -0.04 8.21
C GLN A 100 28.79 -1.36 8.92
N LEU A 101 27.84 -2.31 8.93
CA LEU A 101 27.98 -3.58 9.63
C LEU A 101 28.90 -4.56 8.87
N GLY A 102 28.92 -4.48 7.54
CA GLY A 102 29.78 -5.30 6.67
C GLY A 102 29.27 -6.74 6.44
N TYR A 103 28.13 -7.09 7.03
CA TYR A 103 27.39 -8.34 6.77
C TYR A 103 25.89 -8.13 7.04
N ILE A 104 25.06 -9.07 6.58
CA ILE A 104 23.60 -9.02 6.77
C ILE A 104 23.21 -10.02 7.87
N PRO A 105 22.66 -9.57 9.01
CA PRO A 105 22.24 -10.44 10.09
C PRO A 105 20.97 -11.21 9.71
N ARG A 106 20.83 -12.44 10.23
CA ARG A 106 19.66 -13.28 9.96
C ARG A 106 18.50 -12.82 10.83
N VAL A 107 17.48 -12.23 10.20
CA VAL A 107 16.23 -11.85 10.87
C VAL A 107 15.12 -12.84 10.54
N PRO A 108 14.57 -13.57 11.52
CA PRO A 108 13.42 -14.45 11.30
C PRO A 108 12.25 -13.68 10.68
N SER A 109 11.54 -14.31 9.75
CA SER A 109 10.19 -13.87 9.36
C SER A 109 9.28 -14.12 10.56
N GLY A 110 8.76 -13.05 11.17
CA GLY A 110 7.90 -13.17 12.35
C GLY A 110 6.71 -14.09 12.08
N SER A 111 6.77 -15.29 12.64
CA SER A 111 5.66 -16.22 12.79
C SER A 111 5.81 -16.86 14.17
N TYR A 112 5.49 -16.07 15.21
CA TYR A 112 5.18 -16.63 16.52
C TYR A 112 3.66 -16.74 16.60
N HIS A 113 3.15 -17.91 16.21
CA HIS A 113 1.94 -18.44 16.80
C HIS A 113 2.40 -19.35 17.94
N GLU A 114 2.26 -18.88 19.17
CA GLU A 114 2.05 -19.71 20.36
C GLU A 114 0.71 -19.30 20.99
#